data_AF-A0A1J4K9U3-F1
#
_entry.id   AF-A0A1J4K9U3-F1
#
_cell.length_a   1.000
_cell.length_b   1.000
_cell.length_c   1.000
_cell.angle_alpha   90.00
_cell.angle_beta   90.00
_cell.angle_gamma   90.00
#
_symmetry.space_group_name_H-M   'P 1'
#
loop_
_entity.id
_entity.type
_entity.pdbx_description
1 polymer ?
#
loop_
_entity_poly.entity_id
_entity_poly.type
_entity_poly.pdbx_seq_one_letter_code
_entity_poly.pdbx_strand_id
1 'polypeptide(L)'
;MSKRERFTPSKTAPRVFGPDSNEPHWLIKCETTFLSTGKLNLSSVPLPDISAIKTRTSLRELNISRTKLESLQGLAYQPNLQIFRATKSKLNSFKNFYSISHASMVFLQNTPLAKIPNYIIGVILLAEDDRVIIDGKLVSPKWYKKAATYPPFVRDLLNSGWMIEYPCPSANQLRDLCREFNVTYIEDGDQFEQNYENHESPNNVNPINRSPKETSDDLEPYNGGEIEEEEEEDHWTYLNDIDEMMNYHNQVISDAYFRFELQEPDYEQYLNPYENQRPVKRQHRQQNKSRNNKGDVPDDVFASEVKNLLSTKKNFVFGDGFDMDLQIVSAVRALCAKKLPDDEQKQ
;
A
#
# COMPACT_ATOMS: atom_id res chain seq x y z
N MET A 1 17.36 59.01 -0.02
CA MET A 1 17.08 58.18 -1.22
C MET A 1 17.68 56.80 -1.01
N SER A 2 16.86 55.82 -0.60
CA SER A 2 17.31 54.45 -0.31
C SER A 2 17.18 53.59 -1.57
N LYS A 3 18.32 53.09 -2.08
CA LYS A 3 18.38 52.22 -3.27
C LYS A 3 17.93 50.81 -2.86
N ARG A 4 16.74 50.40 -3.30
CA ARG A 4 16.27 49.01 -3.19
C ARG A 4 17.05 48.14 -4.19
N GLU A 5 17.96 47.31 -3.68
CA GLU A 5 18.58 46.23 -4.44
C GLU A 5 17.53 45.17 -4.78
N ARG A 6 17.36 44.89 -6.07
CA ARG A 6 16.50 43.82 -6.56
C ARG A 6 17.29 42.52 -6.47
N PHE A 7 16.96 41.69 -5.47
CA PHE A 7 17.39 40.30 -5.46
C PHE A 7 16.77 39.58 -6.66
N THR A 8 17.58 39.28 -7.65
CA THR A 8 17.19 38.35 -8.72
C THR A 8 17.45 36.93 -8.19
N PRO A 9 16.47 36.03 -8.26
CA PRO A 9 16.69 34.65 -7.86
C PRO A 9 17.74 34.03 -8.77
N SER A 10 18.89 33.67 -8.20
CA SER A 10 19.95 32.94 -8.89
C SER A 10 19.37 31.60 -9.36
N LYS A 11 19.17 31.47 -10.68
CA LYS A 11 18.90 30.21 -11.37
C LYS A 11 20.14 29.32 -11.32
N THR A 12 20.49 28.85 -10.13
CA THR A 12 21.47 27.78 -9.99
C THR A 12 20.73 26.49 -10.34
N ALA A 13 20.89 26.03 -11.59
CA ALA A 13 20.42 24.72 -11.99
C ALA A 13 20.94 23.67 -10.99
N PRO A 14 20.13 22.66 -10.62
CA PRO A 14 20.58 21.61 -9.72
C PRO A 14 21.88 21.02 -10.26
N ARG A 15 22.94 21.09 -9.45
CA ARG A 15 24.22 20.47 -9.79
C ARG A 15 23.98 18.97 -9.85
N VAL A 16 23.82 18.44 -11.06
CA VAL A 16 23.89 17.01 -11.29
C VAL A 16 25.32 16.63 -10.95
N PHE A 17 25.51 16.02 -9.78
CA PHE A 17 26.79 15.44 -9.39
C PHE A 17 27.22 14.49 -10.51
N GLY A 18 28.43 14.66 -11.03
CA GLY A 18 28.96 13.76 -12.04
C GLY A 18 28.97 12.33 -11.49
N PRO A 19 28.73 11.31 -12.33
CA PRO A 19 28.66 9.93 -11.87
C PRO A 19 29.98 9.57 -11.19
N ASP A 20 29.92 9.19 -9.91
CA ASP A 20 31.05 8.52 -9.27
C ASP A 20 31.36 7.29 -10.13
N SER A 21 32.62 7.13 -10.55
CA SER A 21 33.04 6.22 -11.62
C SER A 21 32.80 4.73 -11.35
N ASN A 22 32.17 4.38 -10.22
CA ASN A 22 31.91 3.01 -9.77
C ASN A 22 30.42 2.68 -9.65
N GLU A 23 29.48 3.59 -9.94
CA GLU A 23 28.07 3.24 -9.91
C GLU A 23 27.71 2.28 -11.07
N PRO A 24 26.95 1.22 -10.81
CA PRO A 24 26.62 0.26 -11.84
C PRO A 24 25.71 0.91 -12.90
N HIS A 25 25.98 0.63 -14.18
CA HIS A 25 25.30 1.27 -15.31
C HIS A 25 23.75 1.12 -15.27
N TRP A 26 23.24 0.04 -14.69
CA TRP A 26 21.79 -0.15 -14.53
C TRP A 26 21.18 0.90 -13.59
N LEU A 27 21.90 1.33 -12.56
CA LEU A 27 21.42 2.30 -11.58
C LEU A 27 21.29 3.67 -12.23
N ILE A 28 22.30 4.10 -12.99
CA ILE A 28 22.30 5.37 -13.73
C ILE A 28 21.09 5.45 -14.68
N LYS A 29 20.78 4.35 -15.38
CA LYS A 29 19.62 4.29 -16.28
C LYS A 29 18.29 4.44 -15.52
N CYS A 30 18.18 3.84 -14.33
CA CYS A 30 16.97 3.93 -13.52
C CYS A 30 16.89 5.27 -12.75
N GLU A 31 18.02 5.91 -12.47
CA GLU A 31 18.15 7.18 -11.74
C GLU A 31 17.30 8.29 -12.37
N THR A 32 17.31 8.40 -13.70
CA THR A 32 16.59 9.46 -14.41
C THR A 32 15.08 9.37 -14.22
N THR A 33 14.53 8.16 -14.24
CA THR A 33 13.10 7.93 -14.01
C THR A 33 12.76 8.03 -12.51
N PHE A 34 13.68 7.56 -11.66
CA PHE A 34 13.54 7.63 -10.22
C PHE A 34 13.44 9.08 -9.73
N LEU A 35 14.30 9.99 -10.21
CA LEU A 35 14.31 11.37 -9.74
C LEU A 35 13.01 12.13 -10.04
N SER A 36 12.29 11.76 -11.10
CA SER A 36 11.02 12.40 -11.45
C SER A 36 9.80 11.74 -10.80
N THR A 37 9.82 10.43 -10.60
CA THR A 37 8.63 9.67 -10.17
C THR A 37 8.70 9.15 -8.74
N GLY A 38 9.88 9.09 -8.14
CA GLY A 38 10.13 8.38 -6.88
C GLY A 38 10.00 6.85 -7.02
N LYS A 39 9.96 6.31 -8.23
CA LYS A 39 9.81 4.88 -8.50
C LYS A 39 11.14 4.30 -8.99
N LEU A 40 11.62 3.26 -8.31
CA LEU A 40 12.82 2.53 -8.71
C LEU A 40 12.43 1.13 -9.20
N ASN A 41 12.53 0.92 -10.50
CA ASN A 41 12.22 -0.35 -11.15
C ASN A 41 13.49 -1.12 -11.47
N LEU A 42 13.72 -2.21 -10.74
CA LEU A 42 14.80 -3.17 -10.92
C LEU A 42 14.28 -4.52 -11.45
N SER A 43 13.06 -4.54 -11.97
CA SER A 43 12.47 -5.78 -12.44
C SER A 43 13.30 -6.38 -13.58
N SER A 44 13.45 -7.71 -13.55
CA SER A 44 14.24 -8.47 -14.53
C SER A 44 15.76 -8.23 -14.51
N VAL A 45 16.29 -7.47 -13.55
CA VAL A 45 17.73 -7.47 -13.27
C VAL A 45 18.08 -8.79 -12.56
N PRO A 46 18.96 -9.65 -13.11
CA PRO A 46 19.15 -10.99 -12.55
C PRO A 46 19.63 -11.00 -11.10
N LEU A 47 20.62 -10.16 -10.77
CA LEU A 47 21.22 -10.02 -9.44
C LEU A 47 21.57 -8.55 -9.22
N PRO A 48 20.59 -7.69 -8.91
CA PRO A 48 20.87 -6.29 -8.62
C PRO A 48 21.67 -6.19 -7.32
N ASP A 49 22.74 -5.41 -7.35
CA ASP A 49 23.43 -5.02 -6.12
C ASP A 49 22.62 -3.93 -5.42
N ILE A 50 21.70 -4.36 -4.55
CA ILE A 50 20.82 -3.46 -3.80
C ILE A 50 21.57 -2.63 -2.75
N SER A 51 22.83 -2.95 -2.44
CA SER A 51 23.65 -2.15 -1.54
C SER A 51 24.04 -0.79 -2.12
N ALA A 52 24.02 -0.65 -3.45
CA ALA A 52 24.18 0.63 -4.12
C ALA A 52 22.99 1.58 -3.89
N ILE A 53 21.83 1.05 -3.48
CA ILE A 53 20.65 1.84 -3.14
C ILE A 53 20.81 2.37 -1.71
N LYS A 54 21.42 3.55 -1.61
CA LYS A 54 21.50 4.33 -0.36
C LYS A 54 20.10 4.71 0.13
N THR A 55 20.00 5.21 1.36
CA THR A 55 18.74 5.78 1.89
C THR A 55 18.28 6.94 1.02
N ARG A 56 17.03 6.86 0.53
CA ARG A 56 16.44 7.87 -0.36
C ARG A 56 15.07 8.28 0.16
N THR A 57 14.93 9.53 0.57
CA THR A 57 13.65 10.09 1.03
C THR A 57 12.65 10.31 -0.11
N SER A 58 13.10 10.32 -1.37
CA SER A 58 12.20 10.42 -2.53
C SER A 58 11.67 9.07 -3.03
N LEU A 59 12.18 7.94 -2.53
CA LEU A 59 11.76 6.61 -2.98
C LEU A 59 10.41 6.23 -2.38
N ARG A 60 9.39 6.13 -3.23
CA ARG A 60 8.01 5.76 -2.88
C ARG A 60 7.64 4.35 -3.32
N GLU A 61 8.22 3.88 -4.42
CA GLU A 61 7.95 2.54 -4.96
C GLU A 61 9.25 1.84 -5.35
N LEU A 62 9.44 0.62 -4.85
CA LEU A 62 10.59 -0.23 -5.18
C LEU A 62 10.08 -1.53 -5.80
N ASN A 63 10.53 -1.82 -7.02
CA ASN A 63 10.15 -3.03 -7.73
C ASN A 63 11.38 -3.89 -8.04
N ILE A 64 11.49 -5.04 -7.37
CA ILE A 64 12.51 -6.08 -7.57
C ILE A 64 11.88 -7.39 -8.11
N SER A 65 10.77 -7.28 -8.83
CA SER A 65 10.09 -8.44 -9.41
C SER A 65 10.97 -9.18 -10.42
N ARG A 66 10.83 -10.51 -10.52
CA ARG A 66 11.62 -11.36 -11.45
C ARG A 66 13.14 -11.28 -11.25
N THR A 67 13.63 -10.92 -10.07
CA THR A 67 15.05 -10.94 -9.70
C THR A 67 15.43 -12.26 -9.02
N LYS A 68 16.73 -12.59 -8.96
CA LYS A 68 17.25 -13.76 -8.20
C LYS A 68 17.66 -13.40 -6.77
N LEU A 69 17.22 -12.27 -6.23
CA LEU A 69 17.48 -11.91 -4.84
C LEU A 69 16.78 -12.87 -3.88
N GLU A 70 17.52 -13.38 -2.89
CA GLU A 70 17.00 -14.28 -1.86
C GLU A 70 16.60 -13.53 -0.57
N SER A 71 17.20 -12.37 -0.32
CA SER A 71 16.87 -11.46 0.78
C SER A 71 17.06 -10.01 0.37
N LEU A 72 16.73 -9.08 1.27
CA LEU A 72 16.99 -7.64 1.11
C LEU A 72 18.33 -7.21 1.71
N GLN A 73 19.20 -8.16 2.09
CA GLN A 73 20.47 -7.84 2.73
C GLN A 73 21.28 -6.83 1.92
N GLY A 74 21.68 -5.73 2.57
CA GLY A 74 22.44 -4.64 1.96
C GLY A 74 21.58 -3.44 1.54
N LEU A 75 20.26 -3.59 1.39
CA LEU A 75 19.37 -2.46 1.12
C LEU A 75 19.36 -1.50 2.31
N ALA A 76 19.69 -0.24 2.08
CA ALA A 76 19.61 0.79 3.11
C ALA A 76 18.14 1.08 3.45
N TYR A 77 17.88 1.58 4.66
CA TYR A 77 16.54 1.95 5.11
C TYR A 77 15.88 3.03 4.24
N GLN A 78 14.62 2.84 3.89
CA GLN A 78 13.83 3.68 2.99
C GLN A 78 12.61 4.29 3.71
N PRO A 79 12.73 5.50 4.28
CA PRO A 79 11.73 6.04 5.21
C PRO A 79 10.38 6.37 4.59
N ASN A 80 10.33 6.62 3.27
CA ASN A 80 9.13 7.06 2.57
C ASN A 80 8.62 6.02 1.56
N LEU A 81 9.11 4.78 1.64
CA LEU A 81 8.69 3.71 0.75
C LEU A 81 7.28 3.29 1.10
N GLN A 82 6.36 3.36 0.14
CA GLN A 82 4.94 2.99 0.31
C GLN A 82 4.62 1.65 -0.36
N ILE A 83 5.25 1.38 -1.51
CA ILE A 83 4.95 0.21 -2.33
C ILE A 83 6.23 -0.60 -2.54
N PHE A 84 6.20 -1.86 -2.11
CA PHE A 84 7.26 -2.82 -2.36
C PHE A 84 6.76 -3.98 -3.22
N ARG A 85 7.39 -4.20 -4.37
CA ARG A 85 7.04 -5.27 -5.31
C ARG A 85 8.20 -6.25 -5.49
N ALA A 86 7.96 -7.51 -5.19
CA ALA A 86 8.91 -8.59 -5.38
C ALA A 86 8.27 -9.83 -6.04
N THR A 87 7.22 -9.63 -6.83
CA THR A 87 6.49 -10.69 -7.53
C THR A 87 7.43 -11.55 -8.38
N LYS A 88 7.32 -12.88 -8.29
CA LYS A 88 8.17 -13.86 -9.01
C LYS A 88 9.69 -13.69 -8.74
N SER A 89 10.09 -13.10 -7.63
CA SER A 89 11.49 -13.08 -7.20
C SER A 89 11.89 -14.39 -6.50
N LYS A 90 13.15 -14.50 -6.06
CA LYS A 90 13.66 -15.63 -5.27
C LYS A 90 13.67 -15.38 -3.76
N LEU A 91 13.00 -14.33 -3.29
CA LEU A 91 12.94 -14.01 -1.86
C LEU A 91 12.44 -15.21 -1.06
N ASN A 92 13.21 -15.62 -0.07
CA ASN A 92 12.93 -16.80 0.75
C ASN A 92 13.02 -16.52 2.26
N SER A 93 13.39 -15.31 2.67
CA SER A 93 13.54 -14.90 4.07
C SER A 93 13.12 -13.45 4.28
N PHE A 94 12.85 -13.08 5.53
CA PHE A 94 12.57 -11.71 5.97
C PHE A 94 13.82 -10.89 6.29
N LYS A 95 15.01 -11.40 5.93
CA LYS A 95 16.27 -10.76 6.28
C LYS A 95 16.39 -9.36 5.67
N ASN A 96 16.70 -8.38 6.52
CA ASN A 96 16.76 -6.95 6.21
C ASN A 96 15.43 -6.31 5.74
N PHE A 97 14.27 -6.86 6.09
CA PHE A 97 12.97 -6.24 5.78
C PHE A 97 12.70 -4.94 6.55
N TYR A 98 13.45 -4.65 7.61
CA TYR A 98 13.41 -3.33 8.27
C TYR A 98 13.71 -2.20 7.28
N SER A 99 14.50 -2.48 6.22
CA SER A 99 14.79 -1.50 5.18
C SER A 99 13.55 -0.98 4.43
N ILE A 100 12.43 -1.71 4.50
CA ILE A 100 11.16 -1.41 3.83
C ILE A 100 9.97 -1.36 4.80
N SER A 101 10.19 -1.13 6.10
CA SER A 101 9.15 -1.21 7.13
C SER A 101 7.97 -0.25 6.96
N HIS A 102 8.17 0.86 6.25
CA HIS A 102 7.12 1.84 5.94
C HIS A 102 6.22 1.44 4.77
N ALA A 103 6.52 0.34 4.07
CA ALA A 103 5.72 -0.08 2.94
C ALA A 103 4.35 -0.60 3.42
N SER A 104 3.30 0.16 3.11
CA SER A 104 1.91 -0.23 3.38
C SER A 104 1.37 -1.22 2.34
N MET A 105 2.00 -1.30 1.15
CA MET A 105 1.63 -2.27 0.11
C MET A 105 2.81 -3.18 -0.25
N VAL A 106 2.62 -4.49 -0.08
CA VAL A 106 3.66 -5.50 -0.27
C VAL A 106 3.16 -6.57 -1.25
N PHE A 107 3.88 -6.76 -2.36
CA PHE A 107 3.56 -7.76 -3.39
C PHE A 107 4.64 -8.85 -3.41
N LEU A 108 4.29 -10.05 -2.93
CA LEU A 108 5.17 -11.22 -2.78
C LEU A 108 4.68 -12.43 -3.60
N GLN A 109 3.69 -12.28 -4.49
CA GLN A 109 3.14 -13.41 -5.24
C GLN A 109 4.23 -14.23 -5.95
N ASN A 110 4.09 -15.55 -5.91
CA ASN A 110 5.00 -16.51 -6.55
C ASN A 110 6.46 -16.43 -6.08
N THR A 111 6.72 -15.96 -4.87
CA THR A 111 8.02 -16.07 -4.21
C THR A 111 8.08 -17.33 -3.34
N PRO A 112 9.27 -17.88 -3.05
CA PRO A 112 9.44 -18.87 -2.00
C PRO A 112 8.91 -18.38 -0.63
N LEU A 113 9.10 -17.09 -0.33
CA LEU A 113 8.66 -16.47 0.92
C LEU A 113 7.14 -16.58 1.13
N ALA A 114 6.36 -16.29 0.08
CA ALA A 114 4.89 -16.38 0.13
C ALA A 114 4.36 -17.83 0.27
N LYS A 115 5.21 -18.85 0.11
CA LYS A 115 4.84 -20.26 0.33
C LYS A 115 4.99 -20.70 1.78
N ILE A 116 5.67 -19.91 2.61
CA ILE A 116 5.88 -20.25 4.02
C ILE A 116 4.54 -20.09 4.76
N PRO A 117 4.17 -21.06 5.61
CA PRO A 117 2.95 -20.94 6.40
C PRO A 117 3.01 -19.70 7.29
N ASN A 118 1.92 -18.95 7.34
CA ASN A 118 1.79 -17.76 8.18
C ASN A 118 2.77 -16.61 7.84
N TYR A 119 3.34 -16.56 6.62
CA TYR A 119 4.21 -15.44 6.20
C TYR A 119 3.54 -14.06 6.37
N ILE A 120 2.21 -14.00 6.27
CA ILE A 120 1.40 -12.79 6.52
C ILE A 120 1.68 -12.21 7.91
N ILE A 121 1.82 -13.04 8.94
CA ILE A 121 2.16 -12.58 10.30
C ILE A 121 3.53 -11.90 10.29
N GLY A 122 4.51 -12.47 9.58
CA GLY A 122 5.84 -11.90 9.47
C GLY A 122 5.81 -10.53 8.80
N VAL A 123 5.03 -10.37 7.73
CA VAL A 123 4.85 -9.06 7.07
C VAL A 123 4.22 -8.04 8.03
N ILE A 124 3.18 -8.40 8.78
CA ILE A 124 2.53 -7.51 9.76
C ILE A 124 3.53 -7.07 10.85
N LEU A 125 4.30 -8.01 11.41
CA LEU A 125 5.28 -7.71 12.48
C LEU A 125 6.41 -6.78 12.02
N LEU A 126 6.73 -6.77 10.72
CA LEU A 126 7.79 -5.94 10.15
C LEU A 126 7.29 -4.57 9.70
N ALA A 127 6.01 -4.48 9.35
CA ALA A 127 5.36 -3.23 8.97
C ALA A 127 5.16 -2.32 10.18
N GLU A 128 5.31 -1.01 9.96
CA GLU A 128 4.99 0.01 10.96
C GLU A 128 3.56 0.53 10.85
N ASP A 129 2.87 0.17 9.78
CA ASP A 129 1.49 0.57 9.49
C ASP A 129 0.51 -0.46 10.08
N ASP A 130 -0.59 0.02 10.67
CA ASP A 130 -1.67 -0.81 11.20
C ASP A 130 -2.49 -1.45 10.07
N ARG A 131 -2.38 -0.97 8.83
CA ARG A 131 -3.14 -1.42 7.66
C ARG A 131 -2.21 -1.75 6.50
N VAL A 132 -1.91 -3.04 6.37
CA VAL A 132 -1.05 -3.57 5.30
C VAL A 132 -1.91 -4.21 4.23
N ILE A 133 -1.58 -3.91 2.97
CA ILE A 133 -2.14 -4.56 1.78
C ILE A 133 -1.12 -5.56 1.26
N ILE A 134 -1.47 -6.84 1.29
CA ILE A 134 -0.59 -7.93 0.82
C ILE A 134 -1.19 -8.51 -0.46
N ASP A 135 -0.41 -8.51 -1.52
CA ASP A 135 -0.79 -9.07 -2.82
C ASP A 135 -2.11 -8.51 -3.38
N GLY A 136 -2.39 -7.23 -3.10
CA GLY A 136 -3.60 -6.53 -3.53
C GLY A 136 -4.82 -6.76 -2.64
N LYS A 137 -4.67 -7.46 -1.51
CA LYS A 137 -5.75 -7.73 -0.56
C LYS A 137 -5.45 -7.06 0.78
N LEU A 138 -6.46 -6.41 1.35
CA LEU A 138 -6.37 -5.91 2.71
C LEU A 138 -6.24 -7.10 3.67
N VAL A 139 -5.30 -7.01 4.60
CA VAL A 139 -5.10 -8.06 5.60
C VAL A 139 -6.27 -8.08 6.58
N SER A 140 -6.90 -9.25 6.76
CA SER A 140 -8.01 -9.42 7.71
C SER A 140 -7.58 -9.16 9.16
N PRO A 141 -8.42 -8.55 10.02
CA PRO A 141 -8.16 -8.33 11.45
C PRO A 141 -7.72 -9.58 12.23
N LYS A 142 -8.15 -10.79 11.78
CA LYS A 142 -7.74 -12.06 12.39
C LYS A 142 -6.22 -12.27 12.38
N TRP A 143 -5.53 -11.80 11.34
CA TRP A 143 -4.07 -11.94 11.26
C TRP A 143 -3.35 -10.99 12.21
N TYR A 144 -3.87 -9.78 12.41
CA TYR A 144 -3.36 -8.84 13.42
C TYR A 144 -3.50 -9.38 14.83
N LYS A 145 -4.65 -10.00 15.16
CA LYS A 145 -4.83 -10.68 16.46
C LYS A 145 -3.79 -11.79 16.69
N LYS A 146 -3.41 -12.52 15.63
CA LYS A 146 -2.32 -13.52 15.72
C LYS A 146 -0.94 -12.87 15.87
N ALA A 147 -0.66 -11.81 15.10
CA ALA A 147 0.60 -11.07 15.20
C ALA A 147 0.81 -10.44 16.58
N ALA A 148 -0.27 -9.96 17.21
CA ALA A 148 -0.23 -9.40 18.56
C ALA A 148 0.21 -10.40 19.65
N THR A 149 0.23 -11.71 19.36
CA THR A 149 0.74 -12.73 20.29
C THR A 149 2.28 -12.82 20.35
N TYR A 150 2.98 -12.10 19.47
CA TYR A 150 4.43 -12.09 19.43
C TYR A 150 4.97 -10.87 20.17
N PRO A 151 6.05 -11.01 20.97
CA PRO A 151 6.67 -9.88 21.64
C PRO A 151 7.39 -8.97 20.63
N PRO A 152 7.56 -7.66 20.93
CA PRO A 152 8.08 -6.68 19.96
C PRO A 152 9.46 -7.00 19.38
N PHE A 153 10.37 -7.59 20.16
CA PHE A 153 11.72 -7.95 19.72
C PHE A 153 11.74 -9.04 18.62
N VAL A 154 10.62 -9.73 18.38
CA VAL A 154 10.50 -10.70 17.28
C VAL A 154 10.72 -10.03 15.92
N ARG A 155 10.42 -8.73 15.80
CA ARG A 155 10.73 -7.95 14.61
C ARG A 155 12.23 -8.01 14.26
N ASP A 156 13.09 -7.92 15.27
CA ASP A 156 14.55 -7.97 15.09
C ASP A 156 15.03 -9.38 14.74
N LEU A 157 14.38 -10.43 15.29
CA LEU A 157 14.63 -11.82 14.89
C LEU A 157 14.33 -12.04 13.41
N LEU A 158 13.13 -11.63 12.95
CA LEU A 158 12.75 -11.74 11.54
C LEU A 158 13.71 -10.98 10.63
N ASN A 159 14.10 -9.76 11.03
CA ASN A 159 15.05 -8.95 10.29
C ASN A 159 16.45 -9.59 10.22
N SER A 160 16.80 -10.42 11.20
CA SER A 160 18.04 -11.20 11.25
C SER A 160 17.98 -12.49 10.43
N GLY A 161 16.80 -12.85 9.91
CA GLY A 161 16.58 -14.02 9.06
C GLY A 161 15.96 -15.22 9.76
N TRP A 162 15.45 -15.06 10.98
CA TRP A 162 14.62 -16.08 11.62
C TRP A 162 13.34 -16.29 10.79
N MET A 163 12.88 -17.54 10.74
CA MET A 163 11.69 -17.94 9.99
C MET A 163 10.50 -18.01 10.93
N ILE A 164 9.42 -17.31 10.59
CA ILE A 164 8.27 -17.24 11.48
C ILE A 164 7.58 -18.60 11.64
N GLU A 165 7.28 -18.96 12.89
CA GLU A 165 6.52 -20.15 13.26
C GLU A 165 5.25 -19.73 14.00
N TYR A 166 4.13 -20.41 13.76
CA TYR A 166 2.87 -20.22 14.48
C TYR A 166 2.33 -21.56 14.98
N PRO A 167 1.94 -21.70 16.26
CA PRO A 167 1.83 -20.64 17.28
C PRO A 167 3.18 -20.02 17.69
N CYS A 168 3.14 -18.86 18.35
CA CYS A 168 4.34 -18.18 18.85
C CYS A 168 5.16 -19.14 19.74
N PRO A 169 6.48 -19.28 19.52
CA PRO A 169 7.32 -20.14 20.36
C PRO A 169 7.28 -19.71 21.84
N SER A 170 7.58 -20.66 22.74
CA SER A 170 7.67 -20.35 24.17
C SER A 170 8.77 -19.33 24.46
N ALA A 171 8.65 -18.58 25.56
CA ALA A 171 9.63 -17.56 25.95
C ALA A 171 11.07 -18.10 26.05
N ASN A 172 11.25 -19.34 26.51
CA ASN A 172 12.57 -19.99 26.56
C ASN A 172 13.14 -20.23 25.15
N GLN A 173 12.31 -20.70 24.21
CA GLN A 173 12.73 -20.88 22.82
C GLN A 173 13.07 -19.54 22.17
N LEU A 174 12.25 -18.50 22.40
CA LEU A 174 12.55 -17.14 21.89
C LEU A 174 13.85 -16.59 22.47
N ARG A 175 14.16 -16.85 23.74
CA ARG A 175 15.42 -16.46 24.37
C ARG A 175 16.62 -17.15 23.72
N ASP A 176 16.50 -18.43 23.39
CA ASP A 176 17.55 -19.18 22.70
C ASP A 176 17.72 -18.70 21.25
N LEU A 177 16.63 -18.41 20.54
CA LEU A 177 16.66 -17.79 19.21
C LEU A 177 17.32 -16.41 19.25
N CYS A 178 17.04 -15.57 20.24
CA CYS A 178 17.70 -14.28 20.41
C CYS A 178 19.22 -14.43 20.56
N ARG A 179 19.69 -15.45 21.29
CA ARG A 179 21.13 -15.75 21.40
C ARG A 179 21.72 -16.23 20.07
N GLU A 180 20.99 -17.08 19.33
CA GLU A 180 21.42 -17.60 18.03
C GLU A 180 21.56 -16.50 16.98
N PHE A 181 20.58 -15.60 16.90
CA PHE A 181 20.52 -14.51 15.93
C PHE A 181 21.17 -13.21 16.41
N ASN A 182 21.77 -13.20 17.61
CA ASN A 182 22.39 -12.03 18.24
C ASN A 182 21.44 -10.81 18.35
N VAL A 183 20.22 -11.08 18.80
CA VAL A 183 19.17 -10.09 19.08
C VAL A 183 19.04 -9.90 20.60
N THR A 184 18.86 -8.67 21.04
CA THR A 184 18.64 -8.37 22.47
C THR A 184 17.28 -8.88 22.90
N TYR A 185 17.25 -9.81 23.84
CA TYR A 185 16.03 -10.27 24.47
C TYR A 185 15.60 -9.27 25.55
N ILE A 186 14.37 -8.76 25.46
CA ILE A 186 13.77 -7.86 26.45
C ILE A 186 12.71 -8.67 27.18
N GLU A 187 12.85 -8.83 28.50
CA GLU A 187 11.85 -9.52 29.31
C GLU A 187 10.60 -8.66 29.45
N ASP A 188 9.44 -9.24 29.11
CA ASP A 188 8.13 -8.57 29.12
C ASP A 188 7.73 -8.02 30.52
N GLY A 189 8.46 -8.39 31.57
CA GLY A 189 8.18 -8.03 32.96
C GLY A 189 8.36 -6.55 33.32
N ASP A 190 9.09 -5.76 32.54
CA ASP A 190 9.39 -4.36 32.90
C ASP A 190 8.62 -3.29 32.09
N GLN A 191 7.90 -3.66 31.02
CA GLN A 191 7.30 -2.66 30.11
C GLN A 191 5.79 -2.79 29.84
N PHE A 192 5.15 -3.91 30.16
CA PHE A 192 3.74 -4.12 29.83
C PHE A 192 2.74 -3.54 30.83
N GLU A 193 3.13 -3.22 32.07
CA GLU A 193 2.21 -2.63 33.06
C GLU A 193 1.87 -1.16 32.81
N GLN A 194 2.61 -0.41 31.98
CA GLN A 194 2.38 1.04 31.84
C GLN A 194 1.48 1.46 30.66
N ASN A 195 1.11 0.57 29.74
CA ASN A 195 0.44 0.96 28.50
C ASN A 195 -1.02 0.49 28.34
N TYR A 196 -1.55 -0.31 29.26
CA TYR A 196 -2.96 -0.75 29.19
C TYR A 196 -3.94 0.07 30.05
N GLU A 197 -3.48 0.97 30.91
CA GLU A 197 -4.37 1.82 31.72
C GLU A 197 -4.90 3.10 31.02
N ASN A 198 -4.47 3.41 29.80
CA ASN A 198 -4.82 4.69 29.14
C ASN A 198 -5.75 4.59 27.91
N HIS A 199 -6.39 3.44 27.67
CA HIS A 199 -7.50 3.34 26.72
C HIS A 199 -8.84 3.24 27.46
N GLU A 200 -9.15 4.24 28.29
CA GLU A 200 -10.55 4.51 28.66
C GLU A 200 -11.31 4.92 27.39
N SER A 201 -12.33 4.13 27.05
CA SER A 201 -13.32 4.41 26.01
C SER A 201 -13.82 5.86 26.09
N PRO A 202 -13.89 6.61 24.98
CA PRO A 202 -14.44 7.96 24.98
C PRO A 202 -15.97 7.89 25.01
N ASN A 203 -16.53 7.57 26.16
CA ASN A 203 -17.95 7.73 26.47
C ASN A 203 -18.09 8.34 27.86
N ASN A 204 -17.70 9.61 27.99
CA ASN A 204 -18.16 10.44 29.09
C ASN A 204 -18.66 11.78 28.55
N VAL A 205 -19.87 11.74 27.99
CA VAL A 205 -20.65 12.95 27.71
C VAL A 205 -21.09 13.49 29.07
N ASN A 206 -20.54 14.66 29.42
CA ASN A 206 -20.92 15.46 30.58
C ASN A 206 -22.45 15.53 30.75
N PRO A 207 -23.00 15.23 31.95
CA PRO A 207 -24.38 15.51 32.27
C PRO A 207 -24.58 17.03 32.37
N ILE A 208 -25.47 17.56 31.53
CA ILE A 208 -25.95 18.94 31.65
C ILE A 208 -26.70 19.07 32.98
N ASN A 209 -26.19 19.98 33.81
CA ASN A 209 -26.84 20.57 34.99
C ASN A 209 -28.35 20.80 34.75
N ARG A 210 -29.20 20.04 35.43
CA ARG A 210 -30.59 20.41 35.71
C ARG A 210 -30.81 20.40 37.21
N SER A 211 -31.20 21.56 37.72
CA SER A 211 -31.53 21.84 39.11
C SER A 211 -32.68 20.96 39.63
N PRO A 212 -32.79 20.78 40.96
CA PRO A 212 -33.71 19.83 41.57
C PRO A 212 -35.14 20.36 41.60
N LYS A 213 -36.10 19.54 41.19
CA LYS A 213 -37.48 19.64 41.64
C LYS A 213 -37.77 18.44 42.51
N GLU A 214 -38.03 18.73 43.78
CA GLU A 214 -38.61 17.84 44.76
C GLU A 214 -39.98 17.36 44.25
N THR A 215 -40.16 16.04 44.18
CA THR A 215 -41.46 15.39 44.32
C THR A 215 -41.21 14.03 44.93
N SER A 216 -41.81 13.85 46.09
CA SER A 216 -41.88 12.63 46.87
C SER A 216 -42.75 11.57 46.19
N ASP A 217 -42.59 10.36 46.71
CA ASP A 217 -43.57 9.28 46.79
C ASP A 217 -43.48 8.13 45.77
N ASP A 218 -43.21 6.96 46.38
CA ASP A 218 -43.67 5.62 46.04
C ASP A 218 -43.30 5.03 44.68
N LEU A 219 -42.16 4.30 44.66
CA LEU A 219 -41.94 3.23 43.67
C LEU A 219 -41.46 1.95 44.34
N GLU A 220 -42.23 0.89 44.07
CA GLU A 220 -42.06 -0.50 44.48
C GLU A 220 -40.73 -1.11 44.02
N PRO A 221 -40.24 -2.17 44.69
CA PRO A 221 -38.99 -2.84 44.31
C PRO A 221 -39.11 -3.51 42.93
N TYR A 222 -38.42 -2.94 41.94
CA TYR A 222 -38.30 -3.48 40.59
C TYR A 222 -37.44 -4.76 40.63
N ASN A 223 -38.07 -5.88 40.25
CA ASN A 223 -37.46 -7.20 40.18
C ASN A 223 -36.53 -7.24 38.95
N GLY A 224 -35.25 -7.53 39.16
CA GLY A 224 -34.24 -7.58 38.11
C GLY A 224 -34.56 -8.66 37.08
N GLY A 225 -35.04 -8.24 35.91
CA GLY A 225 -35.05 -9.07 34.71
C GLY A 225 -33.64 -9.14 34.13
N GLU A 226 -33.15 -10.36 33.93
CA GLU A 226 -32.01 -10.65 33.07
C GLU A 226 -32.21 -9.94 31.73
N ILE A 227 -31.34 -8.97 31.44
CA ILE A 227 -31.27 -8.33 30.13
C ILE A 227 -30.53 -9.34 29.25
N GLU A 228 -31.26 -9.95 28.32
CA GLU A 228 -30.72 -10.83 27.28
C GLU A 228 -29.67 -10.05 26.46
N GLU A 229 -28.39 -10.37 26.65
CA GLU A 229 -27.22 -9.87 25.89
C GLU A 229 -27.16 -10.44 24.45
N GLU A 230 -28.30 -10.74 23.82
CA GLU A 230 -28.35 -11.42 22.52
C GLU A 230 -28.31 -10.48 21.29
N GLU A 231 -28.40 -9.15 21.47
CA GLU A 231 -28.47 -8.21 20.33
C GLU A 231 -27.13 -7.58 19.90
N GLU A 232 -26.02 -7.81 20.62
CA GLU A 232 -24.71 -7.22 20.23
C GLU A 232 -23.91 -8.04 19.21
N GLU A 233 -24.21 -9.34 19.00
CA GLU A 233 -23.50 -10.16 18.00
C GLU A 233 -23.86 -9.77 16.55
N ASP A 234 -25.08 -9.28 16.30
CA ASP A 234 -25.58 -8.98 14.95
C ASP A 234 -25.06 -7.64 14.37
N HIS A 235 -24.57 -6.72 15.21
CA HIS A 235 -24.02 -5.45 14.70
C HIS A 235 -22.60 -5.62 14.13
N TRP A 236 -21.85 -6.61 14.61
CA TRP A 236 -20.48 -6.87 14.15
C TRP A 236 -20.43 -7.62 12.81
N THR A 237 -21.44 -8.42 12.49
CA THR A 237 -21.56 -9.10 11.18
C THR A 237 -21.77 -8.09 10.06
N TYR A 238 -22.65 -7.10 10.27
CA TYR A 238 -22.92 -6.04 9.30
C TYR A 238 -21.68 -5.20 8.92
N LEU A 239 -20.83 -4.86 9.90
CA LEU A 239 -19.59 -4.10 9.62
C LEU A 239 -18.55 -4.93 8.87
N ASN A 240 -18.46 -6.23 9.15
CA ASN A 240 -17.59 -7.13 8.39
C ASN A 240 -18.05 -7.28 6.93
N ASP A 241 -19.36 -7.33 6.68
CA ASP A 241 -19.92 -7.39 5.33
C ASP A 241 -19.63 -6.11 4.53
N ILE A 242 -19.70 -4.94 5.17
CA ILE A 242 -19.31 -3.67 4.55
C ILE A 242 -17.82 -3.66 4.18
N ASP A 243 -16.96 -4.09 5.10
CA ASP A 243 -15.51 -4.18 4.85
C ASP A 243 -15.21 -5.18 3.74
N GLU A 244 -15.88 -6.32 3.69
CA GLU A 244 -15.74 -7.32 2.63
C GLU A 244 -16.19 -6.75 1.28
N MET A 245 -17.32 -6.05 1.23
CA MET A 245 -17.81 -5.38 0.02
C MET A 245 -16.85 -4.28 -0.46
N MET A 246 -16.31 -3.47 0.45
CA MET A 246 -15.33 -2.42 0.12
C MET A 246 -14.01 -3.02 -0.38
N ASN A 247 -13.55 -4.11 0.23
CA ASN A 247 -12.37 -4.85 -0.22
C ASN A 247 -12.56 -5.45 -1.61
N TYR A 248 -13.73 -6.04 -1.88
CA TYR A 248 -14.07 -6.54 -3.21
C TYR A 248 -14.09 -5.41 -4.25
N HIS A 249 -14.68 -4.26 -3.92
CA HIS A 249 -14.68 -3.10 -4.81
C HIS A 249 -13.26 -2.60 -5.14
N ASN A 250 -12.41 -2.48 -4.13
CA ASN A 250 -11.01 -2.08 -4.30
C ASN A 250 -10.22 -3.10 -5.14
N GLN A 251 -10.50 -4.39 -4.95
CA GLN A 251 -9.91 -5.45 -5.78
C GLN A 251 -10.32 -5.31 -7.25
N VAL A 252 -11.60 -5.05 -7.53
CA VAL A 252 -12.10 -4.84 -8.90
C VAL A 252 -11.44 -3.62 -9.56
N ILE A 253 -11.27 -2.53 -8.82
CA ILE A 253 -10.56 -1.33 -9.31
C ILE A 253 -9.09 -1.66 -9.61
N SER A 254 -8.41 -2.36 -8.70
CA SER A 254 -7.01 -2.75 -8.86
C SER A 254 -6.81 -3.67 -10.07
N ASP A 255 -7.68 -4.66 -10.26
CA ASP A 255 -7.66 -5.56 -11.40
C ASP A 255 -7.91 -4.83 -12.73
N ALA A 256 -8.84 -3.86 -12.73
CA ALA A 256 -9.11 -3.03 -13.90
C ALA A 256 -7.90 -2.15 -14.26
N TYR A 257 -7.26 -1.54 -13.26
CA TYR A 257 -6.05 -0.73 -13.45
C TYR A 257 -4.90 -1.60 -13.99
N PHE A 258 -4.70 -2.79 -13.43
CA PHE A 258 -3.64 -3.71 -13.87
C PHE A 258 -3.85 -4.19 -15.31
N ARG A 259 -5.09 -4.45 -15.72
CA ARG A 259 -5.42 -4.80 -17.13
C ARG A 259 -5.14 -3.65 -18.09
N PHE A 260 -5.35 -2.41 -17.64
CA PHE A 260 -5.04 -1.22 -18.43
C PHE A 260 -3.52 -1.03 -18.59
N GLU A 261 -2.75 -1.25 -17.52
CA GLU A 261 -1.29 -1.14 -17.54
C GLU A 261 -0.61 -2.24 -18.38
N LEU A 262 -1.23 -3.42 -18.51
CA LEU A 262 -0.78 -4.50 -19.40
C LEU A 262 -1.05 -4.25 -20.89
N GLN A 263 -1.76 -3.17 -21.26
CA GLN A 263 -1.97 -2.77 -22.66
C GLN A 263 -0.92 -1.76 -23.18
N GLU A 264 0.15 -1.50 -22.43
CA GLU A 264 1.33 -0.81 -22.98
C GLU A 264 1.85 -1.62 -24.21
N PRO A 265 1.89 -1.03 -25.42
CA PRO A 265 2.41 -1.73 -26.60
C PRO A 265 3.90 -2.03 -26.42
N ASP A 266 4.35 -3.22 -26.82
CA ASP A 266 5.75 -3.65 -26.81
C ASP A 266 6.67 -2.59 -27.45
N TYR A 267 7.31 -1.77 -26.60
CA TYR A 267 8.29 -0.77 -27.03
C TYR A 267 9.63 -1.39 -27.45
N GLU A 268 9.78 -2.72 -27.36
CA GLU A 268 11.01 -3.44 -27.77
C GLU A 268 11.27 -3.37 -29.29
N GLN A 269 10.27 -3.06 -30.12
CA GLN A 269 10.49 -2.89 -31.57
C GLN A 269 11.11 -1.55 -31.99
N TYR A 270 11.33 -0.60 -31.06
CA TYR A 270 11.84 0.73 -31.40
C TYR A 270 13.25 1.04 -30.89
N LEU A 271 13.96 0.06 -30.34
CA LEU A 271 15.37 0.22 -29.97
C LEU A 271 16.30 -0.35 -31.07
N ASN A 272 16.75 0.59 -31.91
CA ASN A 272 18.05 0.65 -32.59
C ASN A 272 18.21 0.01 -34.01
N PRO A 273 18.20 0.83 -35.09
CA PRO A 273 18.75 0.46 -36.39
C PRO A 273 20.04 1.22 -36.76
N TYR A 274 20.80 1.77 -35.80
CA TYR A 274 22.05 2.49 -36.10
C TYR A 274 23.28 1.66 -35.75
N GLU A 275 23.49 0.59 -36.51
CA GLU A 275 24.82 0.06 -36.73
C GLU A 275 24.93 -0.42 -38.17
N ASN A 276 25.88 0.16 -38.92
CA ASN A 276 26.19 -0.04 -40.34
C ASN A 276 25.45 0.80 -41.38
N GLN A 277 25.81 2.10 -41.56
CA GLN A 277 25.83 2.72 -42.89
C GLN A 277 26.99 3.71 -43.08
N ARG A 278 27.74 3.46 -44.17
CA ARG A 278 28.76 4.31 -44.79
C ARG A 278 28.16 5.62 -45.33
N PRO A 279 28.95 6.68 -45.58
CA PRO A 279 28.40 8.00 -45.90
C PRO A 279 27.97 8.08 -47.37
N VAL A 280 26.71 8.42 -47.61
CA VAL A 280 26.22 8.90 -48.91
C VAL A 280 25.65 10.30 -48.72
N LYS A 281 26.22 11.25 -49.47
CA LYS A 281 25.77 12.64 -49.58
C LYS A 281 24.43 12.67 -50.35
N ARG A 282 23.43 13.40 -49.83
CA ARG A 282 22.76 14.56 -50.50
C ARG A 282 21.33 14.83 -49.99
N GLN A 283 21.15 16.11 -49.67
CA GLN A 283 20.05 17.02 -50.06
C GLN A 283 18.67 16.96 -49.39
N HIS A 284 18.30 18.18 -48.96
CA HIS A 284 17.02 18.73 -48.56
C HIS A 284 15.76 18.01 -49.04
N ARG A 285 14.85 17.78 -48.07
CA ARG A 285 13.43 18.11 -48.24
C ARG A 285 12.79 18.37 -46.87
N GLN A 286 12.40 19.62 -46.64
CA GLN A 286 11.47 20.01 -45.58
C GLN A 286 10.10 19.40 -45.89
N GLN A 287 9.45 18.78 -44.90
CA GLN A 287 8.00 18.79 -44.77
C GLN A 287 7.58 18.38 -43.34
N ASN A 288 6.67 19.19 -42.82
CA ASN A 288 6.18 19.26 -41.45
C ASN A 288 5.47 17.97 -40.99
N LYS A 289 5.77 17.52 -39.77
CA LYS A 289 4.89 16.65 -38.97
C LYS A 289 4.61 17.33 -37.64
N SER A 290 3.41 17.90 -37.52
CA SER A 290 2.82 18.26 -36.23
C SER A 290 2.58 16.97 -35.44
N ARG A 291 3.28 16.79 -34.33
CA ARG A 291 3.03 15.72 -33.36
C ARG A 291 2.13 16.30 -32.28
N ASN A 292 0.90 15.81 -32.23
CA ASN A 292 -0.02 16.06 -31.12
C ASN A 292 0.57 15.43 -29.85
N ASN A 293 0.84 16.27 -28.86
CA ASN A 293 0.98 15.86 -27.48
C ASN A 293 -0.33 15.17 -27.07
N LYS A 294 -0.25 13.90 -26.65
CA LYS A 294 -1.32 13.26 -25.88
C LYS A 294 -1.29 13.90 -24.48
N GLY A 295 -2.02 14.98 -24.34
CA GLY A 295 -2.32 15.59 -23.05
C GLY A 295 -3.38 14.75 -22.32
N ASP A 296 -3.29 14.78 -21.00
CA ASP A 296 -4.29 14.22 -20.10
C ASP A 296 -5.70 14.61 -20.56
N VAL A 297 -6.58 13.61 -20.63
CA VAL A 297 -8.00 13.85 -20.92
C VAL A 297 -8.55 14.61 -19.71
N PRO A 298 -9.09 15.83 -19.87
CA PRO A 298 -9.66 16.56 -18.76
C PRO A 298 -10.79 15.76 -18.11
N ASP A 299 -10.89 15.76 -16.78
CA ASP A 299 -11.85 14.95 -16.01
C ASP A 299 -13.30 15.13 -16.50
N ASP A 300 -13.66 16.34 -16.93
CA ASP A 300 -14.99 16.67 -17.48
C ASP A 300 -15.33 15.88 -18.76
N VAL A 301 -14.32 15.60 -19.59
CA VAL A 301 -14.48 14.83 -20.84
C VAL A 301 -14.69 13.36 -20.52
N PHE A 302 -13.96 12.83 -19.54
CA PHE A 302 -14.13 11.46 -19.08
C PHE A 302 -15.51 11.24 -18.42
N ALA A 303 -15.92 12.13 -17.51
CA ALA A 303 -17.23 12.07 -16.87
C ALA A 303 -18.38 12.12 -17.90
N SER A 304 -18.26 12.97 -18.92
CA SER A 304 -19.24 13.08 -20.01
C SER A 304 -19.31 11.80 -20.87
N GLU A 305 -18.17 11.14 -21.11
CA GLU A 305 -18.11 9.90 -21.88
C GLU A 305 -18.72 8.72 -21.12
N VAL A 306 -18.46 8.62 -19.81
CA VAL A 306 -19.09 7.64 -18.91
C VAL A 306 -20.60 7.85 -18.83
N LYS A 307 -21.06 9.10 -18.69
CA LYS A 307 -22.49 9.45 -18.69
C LYS A 307 -23.16 9.01 -19.99
N ASN A 308 -22.58 9.33 -21.14
CA ASN A 308 -23.11 8.93 -22.45
C ASN A 308 -23.20 7.40 -22.58
N LEU A 309 -22.19 6.68 -22.11
CA LEU A 309 -22.18 5.22 -22.15
C LEU A 309 -23.27 4.60 -21.25
N LEU A 310 -23.48 5.14 -20.06
CA LEU A 310 -24.52 4.70 -19.13
C LEU A 310 -25.93 5.03 -19.62
N SER A 311 -26.14 6.20 -20.23
CA SER A 311 -27.44 6.58 -20.80
C SER A 311 -27.78 5.77 -22.05
N THR A 312 -26.84 5.57 -22.97
CA THR A 312 -27.10 4.89 -24.25
C THR A 312 -27.23 3.38 -24.12
N LYS A 313 -26.42 2.74 -23.28
CA LYS A 313 -26.40 1.26 -23.18
C LYS A 313 -27.31 0.70 -22.09
N LYS A 314 -27.68 1.50 -21.08
CA LYS A 314 -28.42 1.02 -19.89
C LYS A 314 -29.66 1.85 -19.57
N ASN A 315 -30.05 2.79 -20.43
CA ASN A 315 -31.21 3.67 -20.26
C ASN A 315 -31.20 4.41 -18.90
N PHE A 316 -30.01 4.72 -18.39
CA PHE A 316 -29.89 5.46 -17.13
C PHE A 316 -30.18 6.95 -17.38
N VAL A 317 -31.13 7.51 -16.64
CA VAL A 317 -31.52 8.92 -16.72
C VAL A 317 -30.82 9.67 -15.61
N PHE A 318 -29.95 10.61 -15.99
CA PHE A 318 -29.27 11.49 -15.05
C PHE A 318 -30.12 12.73 -14.80
N GLY A 319 -30.21 13.16 -13.55
CA GLY A 319 -30.96 14.36 -13.17
C GLY A 319 -30.13 15.62 -13.45
N ASP A 320 -30.78 16.63 -14.02
CA ASP A 320 -30.18 17.96 -14.14
C ASP A 320 -30.15 18.63 -12.75
N GLY A 321 -28.96 18.98 -12.26
CA GLY A 321 -28.79 19.76 -11.02
C GLY A 321 -28.10 19.05 -9.85
N PHE A 322 -27.66 17.80 -9.99
CA PHE A 322 -26.83 17.11 -8.98
C PHE A 322 -25.41 16.88 -9.47
N ASP A 323 -24.46 16.77 -8.54
CA ASP A 323 -23.06 16.46 -8.81
C ASP A 323 -22.93 15.22 -9.71
N MET A 324 -22.31 15.42 -10.89
CA MET A 324 -22.23 14.41 -11.93
C MET A 324 -21.44 13.19 -11.47
N ASP A 325 -20.41 13.39 -10.65
CA ASP A 325 -19.56 12.32 -10.15
C ASP A 325 -20.34 11.43 -9.18
N LEU A 326 -21.14 12.04 -8.31
CA LEU A 326 -22.00 11.29 -7.37
C LEU A 326 -23.08 10.49 -8.10
N GLN A 327 -23.65 11.04 -9.17
CA GLN A 327 -24.61 10.31 -10.00
C GLN A 327 -23.97 9.13 -10.75
N ILE A 328 -22.75 9.31 -11.25
CA ILE A 328 -21.98 8.23 -11.91
C ILE A 328 -21.66 7.12 -10.90
N VAL A 329 -21.16 7.46 -9.71
CA VAL A 329 -20.87 6.48 -8.64
C VAL A 329 -22.13 5.72 -8.22
N SER A 330 -23.26 6.42 -8.07
CA SER A 330 -24.54 5.80 -7.71
C SER A 330 -25.05 4.86 -8.81
N ALA A 331 -24.90 5.24 -10.08
CA ALA A 331 -25.27 4.41 -11.23
C ALA A 331 -24.40 3.15 -11.31
N VAL A 332 -23.09 3.27 -11.08
CA VAL A 332 -22.16 2.13 -11.05
C VAL A 332 -22.48 1.19 -9.90
N ARG A 333 -22.76 1.70 -8.69
CA ARG A 333 -23.20 0.90 -7.54
C ARG A 333 -24.48 0.12 -7.82
N ALA A 334 -25.49 0.77 -8.42
CA ALA A 334 -26.76 0.12 -8.78
C ALA A 334 -26.58 -1.01 -9.83
N LEU A 335 -25.64 -0.84 -10.76
CA LEU A 335 -25.30 -1.86 -11.75
C LEU A 335 -24.56 -3.05 -11.13
N CYS A 336 -23.70 -2.81 -10.14
CA CYS A 336 -23.03 -3.86 -9.39
C CYS A 336 -24.03 -4.67 -8.54
N ALA A 337 -24.99 -4.01 -7.89
CA ALA A 337 -26.02 -4.67 -7.08
C ALA A 337 -26.93 -5.59 -7.91
N LYS A 338 -27.33 -5.19 -9.12
CA LYS A 338 -28.17 -6.00 -10.02
C LYS A 338 -27.48 -7.25 -10.60
N LYS A 339 -26.17 -7.40 -10.40
CA LYS A 339 -25.40 -8.51 -10.95
C LYS A 339 -25.15 -9.63 -9.95
N LEU A 340 -25.64 -9.47 -8.72
CA LEU A 340 -25.71 -10.55 -7.74
C LEU A 340 -26.87 -11.48 -8.16
N PRO A 341 -26.63 -12.78 -8.36
CA PRO A 341 -27.70 -13.73 -8.69
C PRO A 341 -28.68 -13.86 -7.52
N ASP A 342 -29.98 -13.91 -7.82
CA ASP A 342 -31.10 -14.03 -6.86
C ASP A 342 -31.10 -15.35 -6.04
N ASP A 343 -30.06 -16.16 -6.14
CA ASP A 343 -30.02 -17.52 -5.57
C ASP A 343 -29.81 -17.56 -4.04
N GLU A 344 -29.67 -16.41 -3.36
CA GLU A 344 -29.50 -16.34 -1.90
C GLU A 344 -30.67 -15.72 -1.12
N GLN A 345 -31.79 -15.35 -1.76
CA GLN A 345 -32.98 -14.83 -1.04
C GLN A 345 -34.10 -15.86 -0.80
N LYS A 346 -33.80 -17.16 -0.93
CA LYS A 346 -34.71 -18.25 -0.52
C LYS A 346 -33.95 -19.33 0.25
N GLN A 347 -33.55 -19.03 1.48
CA GLN A 347 -33.42 -20.03 2.55
C GLN A 347 -33.99 -19.47 3.83
#